data_AF-A0A974PQM3-F1
#
_entry.id   AF-A0A974PQM3-F1
#
_cell.length_a   1.000
_cell.length_b   1.000
_cell.length_c   1.000
_cell.angle_alpha   90.00
_cell.angle_beta   90.00
_cell.angle_gamma   90.00
#
_symmetry.space_group_name_H-M   'P 1'
#
loop_
_entity.id
_entity.type
_entity.pdbx_description
1 polymer ?
#
loop_
_entity_poly.entity_id
_entity_poly.type
_entity_poly.pdbx_seq_one_letter_code
_entity_poly.pdbx_strand_id
1 'polypeptide(L)'
;MVKTDYIPELSEVRMERRAPEGPFTLSAADAGYVEACLRRVEAAFGFDAFPGVPFAHIAGRALIRRFIVWWRTLEPEGAAQAEAHAQLPGAIRLLDTVSAFMEERAGRARPGMP
;
A
#
# COMPACT_ATOMS: atom_id res chain seq x y z
N MET A 1 -1.49 19.57 -5.46
CA MET A 1 -0.49 19.53 -6.57
C MET A 1 0.41 18.29 -6.43
N VAL A 2 1.03 17.74 -7.51
CA VAL A 2 1.91 16.54 -7.44
C VAL A 2 3.37 16.97 -7.55
N LYS A 3 4.23 16.53 -6.63
CA LYS A 3 5.69 16.77 -6.71
C LYS A 3 6.33 15.89 -7.79
N THR A 4 6.89 16.52 -8.83
CA THR A 4 7.43 15.82 -10.03
C THR A 4 8.78 15.10 -9.78
N ASP A 5 9.51 15.42 -8.71
CA ASP A 5 10.88 14.93 -8.48
C ASP A 5 10.98 13.88 -7.34
N TYR A 6 10.09 12.90 -7.32
CA TYR A 6 10.19 11.80 -6.35
C TYR A 6 11.15 10.71 -6.84
N ILE A 7 12.26 10.56 -6.12
CA ILE A 7 13.17 9.41 -6.22
C ILE A 7 12.84 8.46 -5.05
N PRO A 8 12.56 7.17 -5.31
CA PRO A 8 12.20 6.24 -4.25
C PRO A 8 13.40 5.91 -3.37
N GLU A 9 13.16 5.86 -2.06
CA GLU A 9 14.13 5.39 -1.08
C GLU A 9 14.35 3.88 -1.20
N LEU A 10 15.53 3.40 -0.83
CA LEU A 10 15.85 1.97 -0.89
C LEU A 10 14.88 1.12 -0.04
N SER A 11 14.41 1.65 1.09
CA SER A 11 13.38 1.02 1.91
C SER A 11 12.08 0.83 1.15
N GLU A 12 11.61 1.85 0.43
CA GLU A 12 10.38 1.83 -0.37
C GLU A 12 10.48 0.81 -1.52
N VAL A 13 11.63 0.77 -2.20
CA VAL A 13 11.92 -0.24 -3.24
C VAL A 13 11.87 -1.66 -2.66
N ARG A 14 12.40 -1.86 -1.45
CA ARG A 14 12.37 -3.17 -0.77
C ARG A 14 10.95 -3.56 -0.34
N MET A 15 10.17 -2.61 0.18
CA MET A 15 8.77 -2.81 0.53
C MET A 15 7.95 -3.23 -0.69
N GLU A 16 8.08 -2.50 -1.81
CA GLU A 16 7.42 -2.87 -3.07
C GLU A 16 7.84 -4.27 -3.49
N ARG A 17 9.15 -4.56 -3.56
CA ARG A 17 9.68 -5.88 -3.98
C ARG A 17 9.13 -7.04 -3.16
N ARG A 18 9.00 -6.88 -1.84
CA ARG A 18 8.51 -7.91 -0.92
C ARG A 18 7.00 -8.19 -1.07
N ALA A 19 6.22 -7.18 -1.47
CA ALA A 19 4.79 -7.32 -1.62
C ALA A 19 4.42 -8.35 -2.71
N PRO A 20 3.30 -9.08 -2.55
CA PRO A 20 2.91 -10.12 -3.49
C PRO A 20 2.50 -9.56 -4.86
N GLU A 21 2.76 -10.33 -5.92
CA GLU A 21 2.26 -10.06 -7.28
C GLU A 21 0.73 -10.22 -7.38
N GLY A 22 0.15 -11.07 -6.52
CA GLY A 22 -1.30 -11.21 -6.35
C GLY A 22 -1.83 -10.36 -5.20
N PRO A 23 -3.14 -10.46 -4.88
CA PRO A 23 -3.72 -9.77 -3.74
C PRO A 23 -3.08 -10.17 -2.41
N PHE A 24 -3.10 -9.26 -1.43
CA PHE A 24 -2.69 -9.58 -0.07
C PHE A 24 -3.66 -10.55 0.60
N THR A 25 -3.12 -11.51 1.36
CA THR A 25 -3.90 -12.31 2.31
C THR A 25 -4.01 -11.56 3.65
N LEU A 26 -4.91 -10.58 3.72
CA LEU A 26 -5.16 -9.78 4.91
C LEU A 26 -6.19 -10.44 5.84
N SER A 27 -6.11 -10.14 7.14
CA SER A 27 -7.25 -10.36 8.03
C SER A 27 -8.41 -9.44 7.64
N ALA A 28 -9.65 -9.77 8.03
CA ALA A 28 -10.81 -8.92 7.72
C ALA A 28 -10.66 -7.49 8.27
N ALA A 29 -10.08 -7.34 9.46
CA ALA A 29 -9.84 -6.05 10.08
C ALA A 29 -8.78 -5.23 9.30
N ASP A 30 -7.67 -5.88 8.91
CA ASP A 30 -6.61 -5.24 8.14
C ASP A 30 -7.09 -4.85 6.74
N ALA A 31 -7.86 -5.73 6.08
CA ALA A 31 -8.47 -5.45 4.79
C ALA A 31 -9.40 -4.22 4.88
N GLY A 32 -10.26 -4.17 5.89
CA GLY A 32 -11.14 -3.02 6.12
C GLY A 32 -10.38 -1.72 6.36
N TYR A 33 -9.29 -1.77 7.12
CA TYR A 33 -8.44 -0.60 7.36
C TYR A 33 -7.76 -0.09 6.07
N VAL A 34 -7.15 -1.00 5.31
CA VAL A 34 -6.43 -0.66 4.07
C VAL A 34 -7.39 -0.17 2.99
N GLU A 35 -8.55 -0.82 2.83
CA GLU A 35 -9.58 -0.37 1.89
C GLU A 35 -10.14 0.99 2.28
N ALA A 36 -10.43 1.22 3.57
CA ALA A 36 -10.88 2.52 4.04
C ALA A 36 -9.84 3.62 3.77
N CYS A 37 -8.55 3.33 3.96
CA CYS A 37 -7.47 4.26 3.62
C CYS A 37 -7.46 4.58 2.11
N LEU A 38 -7.53 3.56 1.25
CA LEU A 38 -7.63 3.74 -0.21
C LEU A 38 -8.80 4.66 -0.59
N ARG A 39 -10.01 4.32 -0.13
CA ARG A 39 -11.24 5.06 -0.49
C ARG A 39 -11.24 6.49 0.05
N ARG A 40 -10.68 6.72 1.24
CA ARG A 40 -10.57 8.07 1.81
C ARG A 40 -9.64 8.96 1.00
N VAL A 41 -8.50 8.43 0.56
CA VAL A 41 -7.56 9.18 -0.29
C VAL A 41 -8.18 9.47 -1.64
N GLU A 42 -8.79 8.48 -2.29
CA GLU A 42 -9.53 8.65 -3.55
C GLU A 42 -10.61 9.74 -3.45
N ALA A 43 -11.44 9.70 -2.40
CA ALA A 43 -12.50 10.67 -2.17
C ALA A 43 -11.96 12.08 -1.87
N ALA A 44 -10.94 12.20 -1.03
CA ALA A 44 -10.40 13.50 -0.63
C ALA A 44 -9.64 14.22 -1.76
N PHE A 45 -8.99 13.46 -2.65
CA PHE A 45 -8.22 14.01 -3.76
C PHE A 45 -8.94 13.95 -5.12
N GLY A 46 -10.13 13.34 -5.18
CA GLY A 46 -11.00 13.37 -6.37
C GLY A 46 -10.52 12.50 -7.53
N PHE A 47 -9.92 11.34 -7.25
CA PHE A 47 -9.48 10.40 -8.29
C PHE A 47 -9.85 8.95 -7.94
N ASP A 48 -9.82 8.07 -8.94
CA ASP A 48 -9.95 6.60 -8.79
C ASP A 48 -8.62 5.95 -9.18
N ALA A 49 -8.02 5.23 -8.25
CA ALA A 49 -6.69 4.65 -8.43
C ALA A 49 -6.72 3.34 -9.19
N PHE A 50 -7.83 2.61 -9.08
CA PHE A 50 -8.02 1.28 -9.68
C PHE A 50 -9.44 1.16 -10.27
N PRO A 51 -9.73 1.87 -11.38
CA PRO A 51 -11.07 1.92 -11.94
C PRO A 51 -11.61 0.54 -12.31
N GLY A 52 -12.78 0.19 -11.76
CA GLY A 52 -13.46 -1.08 -12.02
C GLY A 52 -12.79 -2.31 -11.39
N VAL A 53 -11.74 -2.15 -10.58
CA VAL A 53 -11.07 -3.27 -9.90
C VAL A 53 -11.54 -3.33 -8.44
N PRO A 54 -12.21 -4.41 -8.02
CA PRO A 54 -12.55 -4.62 -6.61
C PRO A 54 -11.28 -4.69 -5.74
N PHE A 55 -11.34 -4.17 -4.51
CA PHE A 55 -10.20 -4.14 -3.59
C PHE A 55 -9.54 -5.52 -3.43
N ALA A 56 -10.35 -6.57 -3.29
CA ALA A 56 -9.90 -7.95 -3.14
C ALA A 56 -9.11 -8.51 -4.35
N HIS A 57 -9.14 -7.84 -5.50
CA HIS A 57 -8.43 -8.24 -6.72
C HIS A 57 -7.21 -7.36 -7.02
N ILE A 58 -6.96 -6.31 -6.23
CA ILE A 58 -5.79 -5.44 -6.44
C ILE A 58 -4.53 -6.20 -6.01
N ALA A 59 -3.54 -6.27 -6.91
CA ALA A 59 -2.23 -6.82 -6.60
C ALA A 59 -1.56 -6.06 -5.45
N GLY A 60 -1.00 -6.79 -4.48
CA GLY A 60 -0.36 -6.18 -3.30
C GLY A 60 0.78 -5.25 -3.66
N ARG A 61 1.62 -5.64 -4.63
CA ARG A 61 2.67 -4.79 -5.21
C ARG A 61 2.13 -3.48 -5.76
N ALA A 62 1.04 -3.53 -6.52
CA ALA A 62 0.44 -2.34 -7.11
C ALA A 62 -0.15 -1.41 -6.02
N LEU A 63 -0.78 -2.00 -5.00
CA LEU A 63 -1.38 -1.27 -3.89
C LEU A 63 -0.33 -0.53 -3.04
N ILE A 64 0.69 -1.24 -2.55
CA ILE A 64 1.71 -0.62 -1.69
C ILE A 64 2.52 0.44 -2.47
N ARG A 65 2.84 0.18 -3.74
CA ARG A 65 3.50 1.17 -4.60
C ARG A 65 2.65 2.43 -4.72
N ARG A 66 1.34 2.28 -4.94
CA ARG A 66 0.43 3.42 -5.06
C ARG A 66 0.41 4.25 -3.78
N PHE A 67 0.32 3.61 -2.62
CA PHE A 67 0.33 4.30 -1.33
C PHE A 67 1.64 5.04 -1.07
N ILE A 68 2.78 4.41 -1.38
CA ILE A 68 4.10 5.06 -1.25
C ILE A 68 4.18 6.29 -2.16
N VAL A 69 3.82 6.16 -3.44
CA VAL A 69 3.84 7.29 -4.38
C VAL A 69 2.95 8.42 -3.87
N TRP A 70 1.74 8.12 -3.42
CA TRP A 70 0.85 9.14 -2.86
C TRP A 70 1.39 9.81 -1.62
N TRP A 71 1.95 9.02 -0.70
CA TRP A 71 2.53 9.58 0.52
C TRP A 71 3.66 10.56 0.21
N ARG A 72 4.44 10.28 -0.84
CA ARG A 72 5.60 11.10 -1.24
C ARG A 72 5.27 12.27 -2.14
N THR A 73 4.18 12.21 -2.90
CA THR A 73 3.92 13.15 -4.00
C THR A 73 2.64 13.95 -3.89
N LEU A 74 1.63 13.48 -3.14
CA LEU A 74 0.42 14.27 -2.91
C LEU A 74 0.72 15.40 -1.93
N GLU A 75 0.32 16.61 -2.31
CA GLU A 75 0.36 17.79 -1.46
C GLU A 75 -1.07 18.15 -1.01
N PRO A 76 -1.43 17.95 0.26
CA PRO A 76 -2.75 18.29 0.78
C PRO A 76 -2.99 19.80 0.77
N GLU A 77 -4.16 20.21 0.29
CA GLU A 77 -4.57 21.62 0.20
C GLU A 77 -5.65 21.98 1.23
N GLY A 78 -6.20 20.99 1.95
CA GLY A 78 -7.22 21.20 2.97
C GLY A 78 -7.29 20.09 4.02
N ALA A 79 -8.11 20.30 5.06
CA ALA A 79 -8.18 19.41 6.22
C ALA A 79 -8.50 17.95 5.86
N ALA A 80 -9.48 17.73 4.96
CA ALA A 80 -9.85 16.39 4.53
C ALA A 80 -8.70 15.65 3.79
N GLN A 81 -7.97 16.36 2.93
CA GLN A 81 -6.81 15.81 2.24
C GLN A 81 -5.65 15.54 3.21
N ALA A 82 -5.45 16.42 4.20
CA ALA A 82 -4.40 16.25 5.20
C ALA A 82 -4.68 15.03 6.09
N GLU A 83 -5.93 14.84 6.50
CA GLU A 83 -6.35 13.68 7.29
C GLU A 83 -6.21 12.36 6.51
N ALA A 84 -6.63 12.34 5.24
CA ALA A 84 -6.50 11.15 4.40
C ALA A 84 -5.02 10.82 4.12
N HIS A 85 -4.20 11.85 3.83
CA HIS A 85 -2.77 11.68 3.58
C HIS A 85 -2.02 11.18 4.82
N ALA A 86 -2.38 11.66 6.01
CA ALA A 86 -1.77 11.24 7.28
C ALA A 86 -1.99 9.76 7.62
N GLN A 87 -2.97 9.09 6.99
CA GLN A 87 -3.22 7.65 7.18
C GLN A 87 -2.28 6.76 6.36
N LEU A 88 -1.72 7.29 5.26
CA LEU A 88 -0.89 6.52 4.32
C LEU A 88 0.31 5.82 5.00
N PRO A 89 1.10 6.45 5.89
CA PRO A 89 2.21 5.77 6.56
C PRO A 89 1.77 4.54 7.37
N GLY A 90 0.61 4.62 8.03
CA GLY A 90 0.04 3.50 8.80
C GLY A 90 -0.31 2.32 7.90
N ALA A 91 -0.99 2.59 6.78
CA ALA A 91 -1.34 1.57 5.80
C ALA A 91 -0.11 0.96 5.12
N ILE A 92 0.88 1.77 4.72
CA ILE A 92 2.14 1.27 4.15
C ILE A 92 2.85 0.33 5.14
N ARG A 93 2.95 0.73 6.42
CA ARG A 93 3.62 -0.07 7.45
C ARG A 93 2.88 -1.38 7.72
N LEU A 94 1.56 -1.38 7.71
CA LEU A 94 0.76 -2.59 7.83
C LEU A 94 1.06 -3.53 6.64
N LEU A 95 0.97 -3.04 5.41
CA LEU A 95 1.22 -3.84 4.21
C LEU A 95 2.65 -4.40 4.16
N ASP A 96 3.66 -3.63 4.56
CA ASP A 96 5.04 -4.12 4.66
C ASP A 96 5.20 -5.20 5.73
N THR A 97 4.54 -5.02 6.89
CA THR A 97 4.55 -6.01 7.98
C THR A 97 3.92 -7.33 7.52
N VAL A 98 2.78 -7.27 6.85
CA VAL A 98 2.13 -8.47 6.28
C VAL A 98 3.02 -9.10 5.21
N SER A 99 3.65 -8.30 4.35
CA SER A 99 4.59 -8.79 3.33
C SER A 99 5.75 -9.57 3.98
N ALA A 100 6.34 -9.02 5.05
CA ALA A 100 7.40 -9.67 5.82
C ALA A 100 6.94 -11.00 6.43
N PHE A 101 5.74 -11.03 7.03
CA PHE A 101 5.18 -12.24 7.60
C PHE A 101 4.91 -13.32 6.55
N MET A 102 4.40 -12.93 5.36
CA MET A 102 4.17 -13.85 4.25
C MET A 102 5.47 -14.44 3.71
N GLU A 103 6.51 -13.60 3.53
CA GLU A 103 7.84 -14.04 3.10
C GLU A 103 8.46 -15.02 4.10
N GLU A 104 8.39 -14.71 5.40
CA GLU A 104 8.86 -15.59 6.46
C GLU A 104 8.13 -16.94 6.47
N ARG A 105 6.79 -16.92 6.33
CA ARG A 105 5.98 -18.15 6.28
C ARG A 105 6.31 -18.98 5.04
N ALA A 106 6.54 -18.35 3.89
CA ALA A 106 6.96 -19.04 2.66
C ALA A 106 8.36 -19.66 2.79
N GLY A 107 9.28 -18.98 3.48
CA GLY A 107 10.61 -19.51 3.81
C GLY A 107 10.54 -20.73 4.74
N ARG A 108 9.74 -20.66 5.80
CA ARG A 108 9.50 -21.79 6.73
C ARG A 108 8.79 -22.97 6.07
N ALA A 109 7.92 -22.71 5.08
CA ALA A 109 7.21 -23.74 4.32
C ALA A 109 8.09 -24.48 3.29
N ARG A 110 9.35 -24.06 3.10
CA ARG A 110 10.37 -24.81 2.33
C ARG A 110 11.33 -25.51 3.29
N PRO A 111 10.98 -26.67 3.88
CA PRO A 111 11.94 -27.46 4.63
C PRO A 111 12.89 -28.13 3.63
N GLY A 112 14.16 -27.73 3.66
CA GLY A 112 15.23 -28.38 2.90
C GLY A 112 15.40 -27.84 1.48
N MET A 113 16.39 -26.97 1.30
CA MET A 113 17.25 -27.06 0.13
C MET A 113 18.66 -27.34 0.67
N PRO A 114 19.35 -28.40 0.22
CA PRO A 114 20.71 -28.72 0.66
C PRO A 114 21.71 -27.59 0.36
#